data_AF-A0A2H0U6E1-F1
#
_entry.id   AF-A0A2H0U6E1-F1
#
_cell.length_a   1.000
_cell.length_b   1.000
_cell.length_c   1.000
_cell.angle_alpha   90.00
_cell.angle_beta   90.00
_cell.angle_gamma   90.00
#
_symmetry.space_group_name_H-M   'P 1'
#
loop_
_entity.id
_entity.type
_entity.pdbx_description
1 polymer ?
#
loop_
_entity_poly.entity_id
_entity_poly.type
_entity_poly.pdbx_seq_one_letter_code
_entity_poly.pdbx_strand_id
1 'polypeptide(L)'
;MPNNIKEIKTKKFVWLDITRATQDNLKYLKQEFGFDSVDLGDCLPTKQRQKIHQRADYLFMILQFPYFNREAKTIEAAEVDIFLGKKFFITIHEDELNPLIDFFQMYQSDQIMRSQLSNETAVDIMHKLLNKLYLYCYPILNHINLDINQIEHDVLEQPEEKAIMNILMIKRNIVNFQKTMQSHRGILQKLLEITFDWRPRKMD
;
A
#
# COMPACT_ATOMS: atom_id res chain seq x y z
N MET A 1 7.93 5.18 -21.87
CA MET A 1 7.47 4.60 -20.60
C MET A 1 8.57 3.68 -20.06
N PRO A 2 9.04 3.88 -18.82
CA PRO A 2 10.06 3.01 -18.20
C PRO A 2 9.63 1.54 -18.08
N ASN A 3 10.61 0.62 -18.09
CA ASN A 3 10.36 -0.83 -18.17
C ASN A 3 9.73 -1.45 -16.91
N ASN A 4 9.87 -0.82 -15.75
CA ASN A 4 9.30 -1.28 -14.48
C ASN A 4 7.87 -0.80 -14.25
N ILE A 5 7.25 -0.12 -15.22
CA ILE A 5 5.83 0.24 -15.14
C ILE A 5 5.00 -0.83 -15.84
N LYS A 6 4.09 -1.44 -15.10
CA LYS A 6 3.04 -2.30 -15.64
C LYS A 6 1.75 -1.51 -15.78
N GLU A 7 0.95 -1.84 -16.78
CA GLU A 7 -0.24 -1.07 -17.13
C GLU A 7 -1.46 -1.95 -17.40
N ILE A 8 -2.62 -1.49 -16.93
CA ILE A 8 -3.94 -2.00 -17.29
C ILE A 8 -4.79 -0.82 -17.78
N LYS A 9 -5.20 -0.85 -19.04
CA LYS A 9 -6.10 0.16 -19.62
C LYS A 9 -7.54 -0.32 -19.58
N THR A 10 -8.44 0.54 -19.11
CA THR A 10 -9.89 0.35 -19.20
C THR A 10 -10.50 1.46 -20.04
N LYS A 11 -11.83 1.40 -20.26
CA LYS A 11 -12.55 2.50 -20.93
C LYS A 11 -12.62 3.78 -20.09
N LYS A 12 -12.48 3.68 -18.77
CA LYS A 12 -12.71 4.79 -17.81
C LYS A 12 -11.43 5.38 -17.26
N PHE A 13 -10.42 4.54 -17.00
CA PHE A 13 -9.16 4.94 -16.40
C PHE A 13 -8.00 4.01 -16.78
N VAL A 14 -6.78 4.46 -16.53
CA VAL A 14 -5.55 3.65 -16.62
C VAL A 14 -5.05 3.32 -15.23
N TRP A 15 -4.74 2.05 -14.97
CA TRP A 15 -4.00 1.64 -13.78
C TRP A 15 -2.53 1.43 -14.11
N LEU A 16 -1.64 2.21 -13.51
CA LEU A 16 -0.20 1.99 -13.55
C LEU A 16 0.30 1.41 -12.23
N ASP A 17 1.08 0.37 -12.31
CA ASP A 17 1.76 -0.24 -11.16
C ASP A 17 3.26 -0.16 -11.36
N ILE A 18 3.96 0.48 -10.42
CA ILE A 18 5.38 0.80 -10.51
C ILE A 18 6.10 0.15 -9.34
N THR A 19 6.93 -0.84 -9.65
CA THR A 19 7.75 -1.50 -8.66
C THR A 19 9.13 -0.83 -8.61
N ARG A 20 9.59 -0.43 -7.41
CA ARG A 20 10.86 0.26 -7.13
C ARG A 20 11.08 1.49 -8.02
N ALA A 21 10.42 2.60 -7.68
CA ALA A 21 10.47 3.80 -8.51
C ALA A 21 11.90 4.34 -8.67
N THR A 22 12.17 4.79 -9.90
CA THR A 22 13.44 5.41 -10.31
C THR A 22 13.22 6.86 -10.72
N GLN A 23 14.30 7.62 -10.86
CA GLN A 23 14.24 8.99 -11.36
C GLN A 23 13.56 9.10 -12.73
N ASP A 24 13.68 8.09 -13.60
CA ASP A 24 13.02 8.09 -14.89
C ASP A 24 11.51 7.82 -14.79
N ASN A 25 11.07 7.08 -13.78
CA ASN A 25 9.64 6.98 -13.45
C ASN A 25 9.09 8.35 -13.04
N LEU A 26 9.78 9.06 -12.15
CA LEU A 26 9.35 10.39 -11.69
C LEU A 26 9.26 11.39 -12.85
N LYS A 27 10.27 11.41 -13.75
CA LYS A 27 10.23 12.27 -14.96
C LYS A 27 9.03 11.94 -15.84
N TYR A 28 8.80 10.66 -16.09
CA TYR A 28 7.66 10.19 -16.88
C TYR A 28 6.33 10.63 -16.22
N LEU A 29 6.15 10.38 -14.93
CA LEU A 29 4.93 10.74 -14.21
C LEU A 29 4.70 12.26 -14.20
N LYS A 30 5.77 13.05 -14.06
CA LYS A 30 5.70 14.52 -14.16
C LYS A 30 5.25 14.99 -15.54
N GLN A 31 5.80 14.39 -16.60
CA GLN A 31 5.49 14.77 -17.98
C GLN A 31 4.07 14.36 -18.39
N GLU A 32 3.65 13.15 -18.05
CA GLU A 32 2.35 12.61 -18.50
C GLU A 32 1.17 13.08 -17.65
N PHE A 33 1.37 13.22 -16.33
CA PHE A 33 0.28 13.51 -15.39
C PHE A 33 0.39 14.88 -14.72
N GLY A 34 1.51 15.57 -14.87
CA GLY A 34 1.71 16.90 -14.26
C GLY A 34 1.77 16.89 -12.74
N PHE A 35 2.23 15.79 -12.13
CA PHE A 35 2.32 15.69 -10.67
C PHE A 35 3.29 16.69 -10.07
N ASP A 36 2.95 17.17 -8.87
CA ASP A 36 3.76 18.07 -8.09
C ASP A 36 5.12 17.42 -7.76
N SER A 37 6.18 18.22 -7.83
CA SER A 37 7.54 17.70 -7.65
C SER A 37 7.83 17.27 -6.21
N VAL A 38 7.10 17.82 -5.22
CA VAL A 38 7.21 17.38 -3.83
C VAL A 38 6.60 15.99 -3.69
N ASP A 39 5.37 15.78 -4.21
CA ASP A 39 4.70 14.47 -4.13
C ASP A 39 5.51 13.39 -4.87
N LEU A 40 6.09 13.71 -6.03
CA LEU A 40 6.97 12.80 -6.76
C LEU A 40 8.26 12.48 -6.00
N GLY A 41 8.85 13.49 -5.35
CA GLY A 41 10.09 13.32 -4.57
C GLY A 41 9.92 12.39 -3.38
N ASP A 42 8.70 12.26 -2.87
CA ASP A 42 8.37 11.34 -1.78
C ASP A 42 8.35 9.87 -2.22
N CYS A 43 8.21 9.58 -3.51
CA CYS A 43 8.13 8.21 -4.05
C CYS A 43 9.48 7.51 -4.24
N LEU A 44 10.58 8.18 -3.89
CA LEU A 44 11.92 7.59 -3.92
C LEU A 44 12.19 6.81 -2.63
N PRO A 45 13.06 5.78 -2.67
CA PRO A 45 13.28 4.87 -1.55
C PRO A 45 13.82 5.58 -0.30
N THR A 46 12.91 6.06 0.52
CA THR A 46 13.10 6.61 1.86
C THR A 46 11.76 6.47 2.55
N LYS A 47 11.67 5.68 3.63
CA LYS A 47 10.38 5.44 4.31
C LYS A 47 9.76 6.77 4.75
N GLN A 48 8.65 7.14 4.13
CA GLN A 48 7.95 8.37 4.44
C GLN A 48 6.95 8.17 5.57
N ARG A 49 6.46 9.27 6.14
CA ARG A 49 5.30 9.18 7.03
C ARG A 49 4.05 9.08 6.18
N GLN A 50 3.12 8.23 6.62
CA GLN A 50 1.82 8.12 5.98
C GLN A 50 1.13 9.50 5.92
N LYS A 51 0.57 9.85 4.76
CA LYS A 51 -0.04 11.16 4.52
C LYS A 51 -1.06 11.10 3.39
N ILE A 52 -1.83 12.18 3.28
CA ILE A 52 -2.83 12.38 2.23
C ILE A 52 -2.84 13.84 1.83
N HIS A 53 -2.66 14.12 0.54
CA HIS A 53 -2.65 15.44 -0.05
C HIS A 53 -3.71 15.50 -1.16
N GLN A 54 -4.75 16.29 -0.96
CA GLN A 54 -5.68 16.63 -2.03
C GLN A 54 -5.06 17.77 -2.87
N ARG A 55 -4.84 17.50 -4.16
CA ARG A 55 -4.48 18.50 -5.16
C ARG A 55 -5.71 18.83 -6.01
N ALA A 56 -5.59 19.82 -6.90
CA ALA A 56 -6.71 20.23 -7.74
C ALA A 56 -7.18 19.10 -8.68
N ASP A 57 -6.23 18.33 -9.23
CA ASP A 57 -6.47 17.36 -10.31
C ASP A 57 -6.30 15.90 -9.85
N TYR A 58 -5.71 15.68 -8.67
CA TYR A 58 -5.44 14.35 -8.14
C TYR A 58 -5.39 14.30 -6.61
N LEU A 59 -5.49 13.10 -6.07
CA LEU A 59 -5.23 12.78 -4.67
C LEU A 59 -3.91 12.00 -4.59
N PHE A 60 -3.01 12.43 -3.70
CA PHE A 60 -1.79 11.69 -3.38
C PHE A 60 -1.88 11.13 -1.96
N MET A 61 -1.53 9.87 -1.79
CA MET A 61 -1.50 9.21 -0.50
C MET A 61 -0.25 8.36 -0.37
N ILE A 62 0.31 8.34 0.84
CA ILE A 62 1.31 7.38 1.26
C ILE A 62 0.70 6.59 2.40
N LEU A 63 0.64 5.28 2.25
CA LEU A 63 0.19 4.36 3.29
C LEU A 63 1.30 3.34 3.56
N GLN A 64 1.36 2.83 4.79
CA GLN A 64 2.26 1.75 5.12
C GLN A 64 1.48 0.60 5.71
N PHE A 65 1.71 -0.62 5.24
CA PHE A 65 1.05 -1.81 5.74
C PHE A 65 2.09 -2.76 6.35
N PRO A 66 1.72 -3.51 7.41
CA PRO A 66 2.60 -4.51 7.98
C PRO A 66 2.76 -5.66 6.98
N TYR A 67 3.98 -6.15 6.85
CA TYR A 67 4.29 -7.42 6.20
C TYR A 67 5.27 -8.21 7.07
N PHE A 68 5.27 -9.53 6.89
CA PHE A 68 6.18 -10.40 7.63
C PHE A 68 7.46 -10.65 6.84
N ASN A 69 8.57 -10.11 7.32
CA ASN A 69 9.90 -10.42 6.81
C ASN A 69 10.33 -11.79 7.34
N ARG A 70 10.33 -12.80 6.47
CA ARG A 70 10.67 -14.19 6.83
C ARG A 70 12.13 -14.37 7.21
N GLU A 71 13.05 -13.61 6.61
CA GLU A 71 14.48 -13.70 6.89
C GLU A 71 14.80 -13.14 8.27
N ALA A 72 14.26 -11.96 8.58
CA ALA A 72 14.44 -11.32 9.88
C ALA A 72 13.50 -11.87 10.97
N LYS A 73 12.48 -12.64 10.59
CA LYS A 73 11.35 -13.08 11.45
C LYS A 73 10.65 -11.92 12.16
N THR A 74 10.59 -10.77 11.50
CA THR A 74 10.01 -9.55 12.05
C THR A 74 8.88 -9.02 11.21
N ILE A 75 7.91 -8.39 11.86
CA ILE A 75 6.93 -7.55 11.19
C ILE A 75 7.60 -6.21 10.86
N GLU A 76 7.52 -5.83 9.59
CA GLU A 76 8.05 -4.58 9.08
C GLU A 76 6.97 -3.79 8.34
N ALA A 77 7.24 -2.51 8.10
CA ALA A 77 6.37 -1.62 7.35
C ALA A 77 6.81 -1.59 5.88
N ALA A 78 5.87 -1.89 4.98
CA ALA A 78 6.00 -1.70 3.55
C ALA A 78 5.13 -0.54 3.08
N GLU A 79 5.67 0.28 2.18
CA GLU A 79 5.05 1.51 1.72
C GLU A 79 4.30 1.28 0.40
N VAL A 80 3.15 1.94 0.27
CA VAL A 80 2.43 2.07 -1.00
C VAL A 80 2.06 3.53 -1.21
N ASP A 81 2.59 4.09 -2.29
CA ASP A 81 2.18 5.40 -2.76
C ASP A 81 1.06 5.26 -3.76
N ILE A 82 0.08 6.14 -3.65
CA ILE A 82 -1.13 6.13 -4.46
C ILE A 82 -1.34 7.51 -5.05
N PHE A 83 -1.35 7.60 -6.38
CA PHE A 83 -1.93 8.74 -7.09
C PHE A 83 -3.29 8.32 -7.66
N LEU A 84 -4.33 9.02 -7.26
CA LEU A 84 -5.68 8.78 -7.73
C LEU A 84 -6.18 10.01 -8.49
N GLY A 85 -6.62 9.79 -9.72
CA GLY A 85 -7.22 10.78 -10.62
C GLY A 85 -8.59 10.31 -11.12
N LYS A 86 -9.34 11.21 -11.75
CA LYS A 86 -10.61 10.82 -12.42
C LYS A 86 -10.43 9.73 -13.48
N LYS A 87 -9.27 9.70 -14.15
CA LYS A 87 -8.94 8.80 -15.27
C LYS A 87 -7.66 7.98 -15.05
N PHE A 88 -7.12 7.96 -13.83
CA PHE A 88 -5.95 7.14 -13.53
C PHE A 88 -5.94 6.68 -12.08
N PHE A 89 -5.29 5.55 -11.87
CA PHE A 89 -4.95 5.01 -10.56
C PHE A 89 -3.51 4.53 -10.65
N ILE A 90 -2.62 5.03 -9.81
CA ILE A 90 -1.20 4.71 -9.88
C ILE A 90 -0.75 4.22 -8.52
N THR A 91 -0.12 3.04 -8.49
CA THR A 91 0.47 2.43 -7.30
C THR A 91 1.99 2.37 -7.46
N ILE A 92 2.72 2.76 -6.41
CA ILE A 92 4.18 2.63 -6.35
C ILE A 92 4.54 1.89 -5.06
N HIS A 93 5.39 0.87 -5.15
CA HIS A 93 5.76 0.02 -4.01
C HIS A 93 7.11 -0.69 -4.21
N GLU A 94 7.67 -1.24 -3.12
CA GLU A 94 8.98 -1.93 -3.09
C GLU A 94 8.89 -3.48 -3.21
N ASP A 95 7.73 -3.96 -3.65
CA ASP A 95 7.43 -5.40 -3.88
C ASP A 95 7.25 -6.25 -2.61
N GLU A 96 7.02 -5.66 -1.43
CA GLU A 96 6.80 -6.47 -0.21
C GLU A 96 5.33 -6.84 0.04
N LEU A 97 4.39 -6.13 -0.60
CA LEU A 97 2.94 -6.29 -0.38
C LEU A 97 2.32 -7.23 -1.41
N ASN A 98 2.45 -8.55 -1.18
CA ASN A 98 1.75 -9.60 -1.94
C ASN A 98 0.27 -9.30 -2.25
N PRO A 99 -0.59 -8.86 -1.29
CA PRO A 99 -1.98 -8.54 -1.62
C PRO A 99 -2.16 -7.48 -2.71
N LEU A 100 -1.22 -6.53 -2.86
CA LEU A 100 -1.23 -5.55 -3.95
C LEU A 100 -0.77 -6.20 -5.26
N ILE A 101 0.36 -6.91 -5.21
CA ILE A 101 0.96 -7.58 -6.36
C ILE A 101 -0.02 -8.57 -6.98
N ASP A 102 -0.61 -9.44 -6.15
CA ASP A 102 -1.59 -10.44 -6.56
C ASP A 102 -2.85 -9.79 -7.12
N PHE A 103 -3.28 -8.67 -6.53
CA PHE A 103 -4.46 -7.94 -6.99
C PHE A 103 -4.25 -7.35 -8.38
N PHE A 104 -3.10 -6.72 -8.63
CA PHE A 104 -2.74 -6.23 -9.97
C PHE A 104 -2.62 -7.38 -10.98
N GLN A 105 -1.90 -8.45 -10.63
CA GLN A 105 -1.69 -9.61 -11.50
C GLN A 105 -3.00 -10.33 -11.87
N MET A 106 -3.96 -10.40 -10.96
CA MET A 106 -5.28 -10.98 -11.22
C MET A 106 -5.99 -10.23 -12.36
N TYR A 107 -5.98 -8.89 -12.34
CA TYR A 107 -6.52 -8.10 -13.45
C TYR A 107 -5.59 -8.07 -14.67
N GLN A 108 -4.30 -8.31 -14.51
CA GLN A 108 -3.40 -8.37 -15.66
C GLN A 108 -3.56 -9.68 -16.44
N SER A 109 -3.82 -10.81 -15.80
CA SER A 109 -3.83 -12.12 -16.47
C SER A 109 -5.22 -12.57 -16.94
N ASP A 110 -6.30 -12.14 -16.28
CA ASP A 110 -7.65 -12.65 -16.53
C ASP A 110 -8.52 -11.66 -17.34
N GLN A 111 -8.91 -12.05 -18.56
CA GLN A 111 -9.76 -11.24 -19.44
C GLN A 111 -11.16 -10.99 -18.87
N ILE A 112 -11.73 -11.94 -18.14
CA ILE A 112 -13.04 -11.81 -17.50
C ILE A 112 -12.93 -10.78 -16.38
N MET A 113 -11.90 -10.86 -15.54
CA MET A 113 -11.66 -9.85 -14.50
C MET A 113 -11.40 -8.47 -15.10
N ARG A 114 -10.64 -8.36 -16.21
CA ARG A 114 -10.48 -7.09 -16.94
C ARG A 114 -11.81 -6.54 -17.45
N SER A 115 -12.71 -7.40 -17.92
CA SER A 115 -14.02 -6.97 -18.39
C SER A 115 -14.86 -6.38 -17.24
N GLN A 116 -14.72 -6.90 -16.02
CA GLN A 116 -15.39 -6.34 -14.83
C GLN A 116 -14.90 -4.92 -14.52
N LEU A 117 -13.63 -4.61 -14.76
CA LEU A 117 -13.09 -3.24 -14.60
C LEU A 117 -13.77 -2.21 -15.50
N SER A 118 -14.41 -2.62 -16.61
CA SER A 118 -15.02 -1.67 -17.54
C SER A 118 -16.15 -0.84 -16.93
N ASN A 119 -16.82 -1.36 -15.90
CA ASN A 119 -17.89 -0.68 -15.18
C ASN A 119 -17.37 0.08 -13.94
N GLU A 120 -16.13 -0.13 -13.55
CA GLU A 120 -15.55 0.38 -12.30
C GLU A 120 -14.80 1.69 -12.54
N THR A 121 -14.80 2.57 -11.54
CA THR A 121 -13.99 3.78 -11.53
C THR A 121 -12.63 3.52 -10.87
N ALA A 122 -11.68 4.44 -11.05
CA ALA A 122 -10.41 4.40 -10.34
C ALA A 122 -10.60 4.35 -8.80
N VAL A 123 -11.61 5.05 -8.29
CA VAL A 123 -11.95 5.09 -6.85
C VAL A 123 -12.41 3.72 -6.36
N ASP A 124 -13.23 3.01 -7.14
CA ASP A 124 -13.73 1.68 -6.78
C ASP A 124 -12.58 0.66 -6.68
N ILE A 125 -11.61 0.74 -7.60
CA ILE A 125 -10.43 -0.15 -7.59
C ILE A 125 -9.50 0.18 -6.44
N MET A 126 -9.27 1.46 -6.16
CA MET A 126 -8.54 1.87 -4.97
C MET A 126 -9.20 1.36 -3.69
N HIS A 127 -10.53 1.48 -3.57
CA HIS A 127 -11.27 0.96 -2.44
C HIS A 127 -11.11 -0.55 -2.27
N LYS A 128 -11.19 -1.32 -3.37
CA LYS A 128 -10.96 -2.77 -3.37
C LYS A 128 -9.52 -3.14 -2.97
N LEU A 129 -8.52 -2.40 -3.47
CA LEU A 129 -7.12 -2.60 -3.08
C LEU A 129 -6.93 -2.35 -1.58
N LEU A 130 -7.43 -1.22 -1.08
CA LEU A 130 -7.34 -0.88 0.34
C LEU A 130 -8.00 -1.96 1.20
N ASN A 131 -9.20 -2.42 0.84
CA ASN A 131 -9.87 -3.50 1.55
C ASN A 131 -9.02 -4.78 1.59
N LYS A 132 -8.37 -5.16 0.48
CA LYS A 132 -7.45 -6.31 0.44
C LYS A 132 -6.23 -6.12 1.34
N LEU A 133 -5.64 -4.93 1.34
CA LEU A 133 -4.51 -4.59 2.21
C LEU A 133 -4.88 -4.63 3.70
N TYR A 134 -6.07 -4.14 4.07
CA TYR A 134 -6.57 -4.25 5.44
C TYR A 134 -6.88 -5.70 5.84
N LEU A 135 -7.49 -6.48 4.93
CA LEU A 135 -7.76 -7.90 5.18
C LEU A 135 -6.46 -8.71 5.38
N TYR A 136 -5.38 -8.34 4.68
CA TYR A 136 -4.07 -8.94 4.82
C TYR A 136 -3.43 -8.74 6.21
N CYS A 137 -3.90 -7.77 6.99
CA CYS A 137 -3.42 -7.53 8.35
C CYS A 137 -3.91 -8.61 9.35
N TYR A 138 -5.06 -9.25 9.11
CA TYR A 138 -5.63 -10.24 10.03
C TYR A 138 -4.77 -11.50 10.18
N PRO A 139 -4.27 -12.14 9.09
CA PRO A 139 -3.34 -13.26 9.22
C PRO A 139 -2.09 -12.92 10.05
N ILE A 140 -1.56 -11.70 9.94
CA ILE A 140 -0.39 -11.27 10.71
C ILE A 140 -0.72 -11.20 12.21
N LEU A 141 -1.88 -10.65 12.58
CA LEU A 141 -2.36 -10.63 13.96
C LEU A 141 -2.59 -12.04 14.51
N ASN A 142 -3.13 -12.95 13.69
CA ASN A 142 -3.30 -14.35 14.09
C ASN A 142 -1.96 -15.03 14.37
N HIS A 143 -0.93 -14.76 13.56
CA HIS A 143 0.42 -15.26 13.82
C HIS A 143 0.99 -14.73 15.14
N ILE A 144 0.84 -13.43 15.43
CA ILE A 144 1.24 -12.87 16.73
C ILE A 144 0.54 -13.61 17.88
N ASN A 145 -0.77 -13.87 17.78
CA ASN A 145 -1.52 -14.58 18.83
C ASN A 145 -1.02 -16.01 19.02
N LEU A 146 -0.68 -16.72 17.93
CA LEU A 146 -0.10 -18.05 18.02
C LEU A 146 1.28 -18.02 18.70
N ASP A 147 2.12 -17.05 18.36
CA ASP A 147 3.43 -16.87 19.01
C ASP A 147 3.28 -16.57 20.51
N ILE A 148 2.28 -15.77 20.91
CA ILE A 148 1.95 -15.49 22.32
C ILE A 148 1.54 -16.78 23.04
N ASN A 149 0.62 -17.57 22.47
CA ASN A 149 0.15 -18.80 23.11
C ASN A 149 1.29 -19.82 23.27
N GLN A 150 2.19 -19.89 22.29
CA GLN A 150 3.36 -20.77 22.37
C GLN A 150 4.30 -20.35 23.50
N ILE A 151 4.58 -19.06 23.63
CA ILE A 151 5.49 -18.59 24.69
C ILE A 151 4.88 -18.73 26.09
N GLU A 152 3.56 -18.60 26.22
CA GLU A 152 2.85 -18.86 27.48
C GLU A 152 3.03 -20.32 27.93
N HIS A 153 2.95 -21.27 27.00
CA HIS A 153 3.23 -22.69 27.27
C HIS A 153 4.69 -22.91 27.67
N ASP A 154 5.65 -22.39 26.89
CA ASP A 154 7.08 -22.58 27.13
C ASP A 154 7.53 -22.04 28.50
N VAL A 155 7.01 -20.88 28.92
CA VAL A 155 7.34 -20.25 30.21
C VAL A 155 6.78 -21.04 31.40
N LEU A 156 5.60 -21.65 31.25
CA LEU A 156 4.99 -22.47 32.30
C LEU A 156 5.72 -23.79 32.50
N GLU A 157 6.31 -24.36 31.44
CA GLU A 157 7.03 -25.62 31.52
C GLU A 157 8.45 -25.45 32.09
N GLN A 158 9.28 -24.56 31.51
CA GLN A 158 10.62 -24.24 32.02
C GLN A 158 11.07 -22.83 31.59
N PRO A 159 11.28 -21.88 32.52
CA PRO A 159 11.76 -20.55 32.18
C PRO A 159 13.24 -20.57 31.77
N GLU A 160 13.49 -20.71 30.46
CA GLU A 160 14.82 -20.66 29.85
C GLU A 160 15.13 -19.27 29.25
N GLU A 161 16.41 -18.95 29.05
CA GLU A 161 16.89 -17.73 28.37
C GLU A 161 16.24 -17.53 26.98
N LYS A 162 15.95 -18.64 26.29
CA LYS A 162 15.25 -18.67 25.00
C LYS A 162 13.84 -18.09 25.09
N ALA A 163 13.13 -18.29 26.21
CA ALA A 163 11.80 -17.74 26.40
C ALA A 163 11.84 -16.20 26.46
N ILE A 164 12.83 -15.63 27.14
CA ILE A 164 13.01 -14.17 27.21
C ILE A 164 13.25 -13.57 25.81
N MET A 165 14.11 -14.20 24.99
CA MET A 165 14.35 -13.75 23.61
C MET A 165 13.08 -13.79 22.76
N ASN A 166 12.29 -14.86 22.86
CA ASN A 166 11.01 -14.98 22.15
C ASN A 166 10.01 -13.89 22.59
N ILE A 167 9.89 -13.62 23.89
CA ILE A 167 9.05 -12.53 24.42
C ILE A 167 9.45 -11.18 23.79
N LEU A 168 10.76 -10.89 23.73
CA LEU A 168 11.25 -9.63 23.16
C LEU A 168 10.96 -9.53 21.65
N MET A 169 11.07 -10.64 20.90
CA MET A 169 10.70 -10.69 19.49
C MET A 169 9.20 -10.44 19.28
N ILE A 170 8.35 -11.12 20.05
CA ILE A 170 6.89 -10.94 20.00
C ILE A 170 6.52 -9.49 20.33
N LYS A 171 7.09 -8.92 21.40
CA LYS A 171 6.88 -7.51 21.78
C LYS A 171 7.27 -6.57 20.63
N ARG A 172 8.43 -6.80 20.00
CA ARG A 172 8.87 -6.00 18.85
C ARG A 172 7.88 -6.09 17.69
N ASN A 173 7.39 -7.29 17.37
CA ASN A 173 6.41 -7.50 16.30
C ASN A 173 5.09 -6.80 16.58
N ILE A 174 4.58 -6.86 17.82
CA ILE A 174 3.38 -6.12 18.25
C ILE A 174 3.58 -4.61 18.08
N VAL A 175 4.69 -4.07 18.60
CA VAL A 175 4.99 -2.63 18.52
C VAL A 175 5.12 -2.18 17.07
N ASN A 176 5.80 -2.95 16.22
CA ASN A 176 5.95 -2.63 14.82
C ASN A 176 4.59 -2.62 14.10
N PHE A 177 3.76 -3.64 14.33
CA PHE A 177 2.40 -3.68 13.77
C PHE A 177 1.58 -2.46 14.20
N GLN A 178 1.54 -2.17 15.51
CA GLN A 178 0.82 -1.02 16.05
C GLN A 178 1.31 0.30 15.46
N LYS A 179 2.62 0.51 15.40
CA LYS A 179 3.24 1.72 14.85
C LYS A 179 2.90 1.91 13.37
N THR A 180 2.85 0.84 12.59
CA THR A 180 2.43 0.88 11.19
C THR A 180 0.95 1.25 11.08
N MET A 181 0.07 0.63 11.88
CA MET A 181 -1.37 0.82 11.75
C MET A 181 -1.92 2.11 12.39
N GLN A 182 -1.21 2.72 13.35
CA GLN A 182 -1.73 3.83 14.16
C GLN A 182 -2.19 5.05 13.34
N SER A 183 -1.55 5.32 12.20
CA SER A 183 -1.80 6.52 11.39
C SER A 183 -2.95 6.34 10.39
N HIS A 184 -3.45 5.11 10.18
CA HIS A 184 -4.49 4.82 9.21
C HIS A 184 -5.81 5.49 9.54
N ARG A 185 -6.20 5.55 10.82
CA ARG A 185 -7.47 6.16 11.23
C ARG A 185 -7.57 7.61 10.78
N GLY A 186 -6.51 8.40 11.00
CA GLY A 186 -6.49 9.81 10.62
C GLY A 186 -6.50 10.01 9.11
N ILE A 187 -5.85 9.13 8.35
CA ILE A 187 -5.83 9.20 6.88
C ILE A 187 -7.18 8.80 6.30
N LEU A 188 -7.79 7.71 6.79
CA LEU A 188 -9.11 7.28 6.35
C LEU A 188 -10.18 8.31 6.68
N GLN A 189 -10.12 8.95 7.85
CA GLN A 189 -11.05 10.02 8.18
C GLN A 189 -10.93 11.19 7.17
N LYS A 190 -9.70 11.64 6.90
CA LYS A 190 -9.46 12.66 5.87
C LYS A 190 -9.94 12.21 4.49
N LEU A 191 -9.73 10.95 4.12
CA LEU A 191 -10.19 10.40 2.85
C LEU A 191 -11.72 10.45 2.72
N LEU A 192 -12.44 10.18 3.81
CA LEU A 192 -13.91 10.27 3.84
C LEU A 192 -14.44 11.70 3.78
N GLU A 193 -13.65 12.67 4.25
CA GLU A 193 -13.96 14.11 4.17
C GLU A 193 -13.70 14.70 2.77
N ILE A 194 -12.89 14.02 1.94
CA ILE A 194 -12.56 14.49 0.59
C ILE A 194 -13.74 14.29 -0.35
N THR A 195 -14.26 15.40 -0.87
CA THR A 195 -15.15 15.38 -2.03
C THR A 195 -14.32 15.20 -3.29
N PHE A 196 -14.57 14.12 -4.03
CA PHE A 196 -13.96 13.85 -5.34
C PHE A 196 -14.56 14.73 -6.45
N ASP A 197 -14.54 16.05 -6.25
CA ASP A 197 -15.02 17.05 -7.20
C ASP A 197 -13.84 17.52 -8.06
N TRP A 198 -13.37 16.62 -8.92
CA TRP A 198 -12.25 16.87 -9.84
C TRP A 198 -12.62 18.02 -10.78
N ARG A 199 -12.10 19.23 -10.53
CA ARG A 199 -12.35 20.36 -11.42
C ARG A 199 -11.57 20.14 -12.71
N PRO A 200 -12.21 20.05 -13.88
CA PRO A 200 -11.47 19.97 -15.13
C PRO A 200 -10.69 21.29 -15.31
N ARG A 201 -9.36 21.22 -15.40
CA ARG A 201 -8.61 22.30 -16.07
C ARG A 201 -9.15 22.39 -17.49
N LYS A 202 -9.56 23.59 -17.91
CA LYS A 202 -9.73 23.89 -19.33
C LYS A 202 -8.41 23.54 -20.01
N MET A 203 -8.42 22.52 -20.87
CA MET A 203 -7.40 22.39 -21.88
C MET A 203 -7.79 23.39 -22.96
N ASP A 204 -7.06 24.50 -23.01
CA ASP A 204 -7.08 25.42 -24.15
C ASP A 204 -6.28 24.82 -25.32
#